data_AF-A0A8T4KL34-F1
#
_entry.id   AF-A0A8T4KL34-F1
#
_cell.length_a   1.000
_cell.length_b   1.000
_cell.length_c   1.000
_cell.angle_alpha   90.00
_cell.angle_beta   90.00
_cell.angle_gamma   90.00
#
_symmetry.space_group_name_H-M   'P 1'
#
loop_
_entity.id
_entity.type
_entity.pdbx_description
1 polymer ?
#
loop_
_entity_poly.entity_id
_entity_poly.type
_entity_poly.pdbx_seq_one_letter_code
_entity_poly.pdbx_strand_id
1 'polypeptide(L)' 'MATVQIRLTEKQIRQIDELVEDGVYPSRSETVRDAVRKLVKV' A
#
# COMPACT_ATOMS: atom_id res chain seq x y z
N MET A 1 1.44 13.54 9.37
CA MET A 1 1.68 12.93 8.03
C MET A 1 0.86 13.70 7.02
N ALA A 2 1.38 13.93 5.82
CA ALA A 2 0.61 14.49 4.70
C ALA A 2 -0.06 13.36 3.90
N THR A 3 -1.27 13.59 3.41
CA THR A 3 -2.00 12.64 2.54
C THR A 3 -1.73 12.96 1.07
N VAL A 4 -1.56 11.92 0.26
CA VAL A 4 -1.41 12.04 -1.19
C VAL A 4 -2.46 11.14 -1.84
N GLN A 5 -3.23 11.69 -2.76
CA GLN A 5 -4.18 10.92 -3.57
C GLN A 5 -3.47 10.41 -4.82
N ILE A 6 -3.50 9.10 -5.04
CA ILE A 6 -2.90 8.44 -6.21
C ILE A 6 -3.96 7.63 -6.94
N ARG A 7 -3.78 7.43 -8.25
CA ARG A 7 -4.59 6.52 -9.05
C ARG A 7 -3.84 5.21 -9.21
N LEU A 8 -4.47 4.12 -8.78
CA LEU A 8 -3.98 2.76 -8.95
C LEU A 8 -4.95 2.01 -9.86
N THR A 9 -4.42 1.01 -10.57
CA THR A 9 -5.28 0.09 -11.32
C THR A 9 -6.11 -0.77 -10.37
N GLU A 10 -7.29 -1.22 -10.80
CA GLU A 10 -8.13 -2.11 -9.99
C GLU A 10 -7.39 -3.38 -9.57
N LYS A 11 -6.52 -3.91 -10.44
CA LYS A 11 -5.67 -5.06 -10.12
C LYS A 11 -4.74 -4.77 -8.94
N GLN A 12 -4.06 -3.62 -8.95
CA GLN A 12 -3.18 -3.23 -7.85
C GLN A 12 -3.95 -3.03 -6.54
N ILE A 13 -5.15 -2.45 -6.60
CA ILE A 13 -5.99 -2.28 -5.41
C ILE A 13 -6.36 -3.65 -4.83
N ARG A 14 -6.79 -4.61 -5.67
CA ARG A 14 -7.08 -5.97 -5.22
C ARG A 14 -5.88 -6.66 -4.58
N GLN A 15 -4.70 -6.55 -5.17
CA GLN A 15 -3.49 -7.14 -4.59
C GLN A 15 -3.13 -6.49 -3.24
N ILE A 16 -3.38 -5.18 -3.07
CA ILE A 16 -3.19 -4.51 -1.79
C ILE A 16 -4.23 -5.00 -0.77
N ASP A 17 -5.46 -5.25 -1.20
CA ASP A 17 -6.53 -5.80 -0.36
C ASP A 17 -6.21 -7.20 0.15
N GLU A 18 -5.79 -8.10 -0.75
CA GLU A 18 -5.37 -9.47 -0.40
C GLU A 18 -4.29 -9.43 0.69
N LEU A 19 -3.29 -8.55 0.56
CA LEU A 19 -2.23 -8.40 1.56
C LEU A 19 -2.72 -7.91 2.93
N VAL A 20 -3.83 -7.17 2.98
CA VAL A 20 -4.44 -6.71 4.24
C VAL A 20 -5.33 -7.80 4.81
N GLU A 21 -6.12 -8.48 3.99
CA GLU A 21 -6.99 -9.59 4.38
C GLU A 21 -6.19 -10.79 4.92
N ASP A 22 -5.03 -11.07 4.32
CA ASP A 22 -4.09 -12.11 4.78
C ASP A 22 -3.35 -11.72 6.07
N GLY A 23 -3.57 -10.50 6.58
CA GLY A 23 -2.94 -10.00 7.80
C GLY A 23 -1.47 -9.61 7.66
N VAL A 24 -0.95 -9.53 6.43
CA VAL A 24 0.46 -9.11 6.18
C VAL A 24 0.67 -7.64 6.51
N TYR A 25 -0.33 -6.80 6.24
CA TYR A 25 -0.35 -5.39 6.63
C TYR A 25 -1.65 -5.02 7.33
N PRO A 26 -1.63 -4.10 8.31
CA PRO A 26 -2.82 -3.70 9.05
C PRO A 26 -3.74 -2.76 8.26
N SER A 27 -3.28 -2.15 7.17
CA SER A 27 -4.11 -1.32 6.29
C SER A 27 -3.47 -1.10 4.94
N ARG A 28 -4.30 -0.76 3.93
CA ARG A 28 -3.82 -0.36 2.59
C ARG A 28 -2.78 0.76 2.65
N SER A 29 -2.99 1.72 3.55
CA SER A 29 -2.09 2.87 3.73
C SER A 29 -0.71 2.43 4.24
N GLU A 30 -0.66 1.40 5.08
CA GLU A 30 0.61 0.87 5.58
C GLU A 30 1.34 0.07 4.50
N THR A 31 0.62 -0.74 3.72
CA THR A 31 1.16 -1.45 2.55
C THR A 31 1.83 -0.48 1.57
N VAL A 32 1.14 0.60 1.21
CA VAL A 32 1.66 1.61 0.27
C VAL A 32 2.86 2.35 0.87
N ARG A 33 2.80 2.71 2.16
CA ARG A 33 3.93 3.38 2.83
C ARG A 33 5.18 2.52 2.87
N ASP A 34 5.04 1.25 3.19
CA ASP A 34 6.18 0.33 3.24
C ASP A 34 6.77 0.10 1.85
N ALA A 35 5.93 -0.05 0.82
CA ALA A 35 6.36 -0.13 -0.58
C ALA A 35 7.14 1.12 -1.01
N VAL A 36 6.65 2.31 -0.66
CA VAL A 36 7.34 3.58 -0.94
C VAL A 36 8.68 3.65 -0.18
N ARG A 37 8.74 3.25 1.09
CA ARG A 37 10.00 3.22 1.87
C ARG A 37 11.05 2.31 1.22
N LYS A 38 10.63 1.10 0.81
CA LYS A 38 11.48 0.13 0.09
C LYS A 38 12.01 0.69 -1.24
N LEU A 39 11.19 1.47 -1.95
CA LEU A 39 11.57 2.08 -3.22
C LEU A 39 12.57 3.23 -3.04
N VAL A 40 12.29 4.13 -2.09
CA VAL A 40 13.08 5.37 -1.90
C VAL A 40 14.35 5.12 -1.07
N LYS A 41 14.49 3.94 -0.44
CA LYS A 41 15.65 3.56 0.41
C LYS A 41 15.97 4.61 1.48
N VAL A 42 14.95 5.12 2.16
CA VAL A 42 15.10 6.02 3.33
C VAL A 42 15.08 5.20 4.61
#